data_AF-L5LIQ7-F1
#
_entry.id   AF-L5LIQ7-F1
#
_cell.length_a   1.000
_cell.length_b   1.000
_cell.length_c   1.000
_cell.angle_alpha   90.00
_cell.angle_beta   90.00
_cell.angle_gamma   90.00
#
_symmetry.space_group_name_H-M   'P 1'
#
loop_
_entity.id
_entity.type
_entity.pdbx_description
1 polymer ?
#
loop_
_entity_poly.entity_id
_entity_poly.type
_entity_poly.pdbx_seq_one_letter_code
_entity_poly.pdbx_strand_id
1 'polypeptide(L)' 'MAVSFLIFLPMLGLPWGVLSQVQLQESGSKVVQPSQTLSLTCAISGDSVSSNSAAWHWIR' A
#
# COMPACT_ATOMS: atom_id res chain seq x y z
N MET A 1 -8.17 -32.63 -26.98
CA MET A 1 -8.99 -32.42 -25.76
C MET A 1 -8.15 -32.00 -24.55
N ALA A 2 -7.04 -32.69 -24.23
CA ALA A 2 -6.22 -32.36 -23.04
C ALA A 2 -5.43 -31.03 -23.14
N VAL A 3 -4.90 -30.68 -24.31
CA VAL A 3 -4.09 -29.45 -24.51
C VAL A 3 -4.87 -28.16 -24.31
N SER A 4 -6.17 -28.16 -24.61
CA SER A 4 -7.03 -26.99 -24.46
C SER A 4 -7.34 -26.72 -22.98
N PHE A 5 -7.53 -27.77 -22.18
CA PHE A 5 -7.76 -27.66 -20.73
C PHE A 5 -6.57 -27.04 -19.97
N LEU A 6 -5.35 -27.31 -20.41
CA LEU A 6 -4.12 -26.74 -19.81
C LEU A 6 -3.98 -25.23 -20.07
N ILE A 7 -4.51 -24.74 -21.20
CA ILE A 7 -4.46 -23.32 -21.59
C ILE A 7 -5.54 -22.49 -20.86
N PHE A 8 -6.64 -23.11 -20.43
CA PHE A 8 -7.73 -22.44 -19.70
C PHE A 8 -7.50 -22.34 -18.19
N LEU A 9 -6.61 -23.16 -17.62
CA LEU A 9 -6.27 -23.16 -16.19
C LEU A 9 -5.72 -21.80 -15.64
N PRO A 10 -4.90 -21.02 -16.37
CA PRO A 10 -4.41 -19.73 -15.87
C PRO A 10 -5.46 -18.60 -15.91
N MET A 11 -6.59 -18.76 -16.59
CA MET A 11 -7.70 -17.77 -16.55
C MET A 11 -8.53 -17.86 -15.27
N LEU A 12 -8.46 -18.99 -14.55
CA LEU A 12 -9.12 -19.20 -13.26
C LEU A 12 -8.13 -19.15 -12.07
N GLY A 13 -6.83 -19.07 -12.37
CA GLY A 13 -5.72 -19.19 -11.42
C GLY A 13 -5.17 -17.84 -10.97
N LEU A 14 -5.90 -17.22 -10.04
CA LEU A 14 -5.54 -16.07 -9.20
C LEU A 14 -5.10 -14.80 -9.95
N PRO A 15 -5.63 -13.61 -9.59
CA PRO A 15 -4.96 -12.39 -9.96
C PRO A 15 -3.57 -12.48 -9.33
N TRP A 16 -2.51 -12.42 -10.12
CA TRP A 16 -1.15 -12.14 -9.64
C TRP A 16 -1.11 -10.66 -9.22
N GLY A 17 -2.08 -10.26 -8.40
CA GLY A 17 -2.37 -8.92 -7.98
C GLY A 17 -1.68 -8.69 -6.65
N VAL A 18 -0.75 -7.74 -6.66
CA VAL A 18 -0.19 -6.97 -5.55
C VAL A 18 -0.41 -7.59 -4.16
N LEU A 19 0.60 -8.30 -3.66
CA LEU A 19 0.69 -8.67 -2.25
C LEU A 19 1.27 -7.48 -1.47
N SER A 20 0.45 -6.48 -1.14
CA SER A 20 0.83 -5.52 -0.10
C SER A 20 0.26 -5.97 1.23
N GLN A 21 1.10 -6.58 2.07
CA GLN A 21 0.70 -6.96 3.43
C GLN A 21 0.41 -5.72 4.29
N VAL A 22 1.08 -4.59 4.01
CA VAL A 22 0.96 -3.33 4.74
C VAL A 22 0.74 -2.20 3.75
N GLN A 23 -0.13 -1.26 4.10
CA GLN A 23 -0.43 -0.07 3.30
C GLN A 23 -0.20 1.20 4.11
N LEU A 24 0.55 2.14 3.53
CA LEU A 24 0.75 3.49 4.05
C LEU A 24 -0.08 4.45 3.21
N GLN A 25 -0.97 5.21 3.85
CA GLN A 25 -1.83 6.17 3.18
C GLN A 25 -1.61 7.56 3.75
N GLU A 26 -0.96 8.41 2.97
CA GLU A 26 -0.74 9.81 3.33
C GLU A 26 -2.00 10.65 3.08
N SER A 27 -2.23 11.62 3.96
CA SER A 27 -3.19 12.69 3.73
C SER A 27 -2.78 13.44 2.46
N GLY A 28 -3.71 13.57 1.50
CA GLY A 28 -3.43 14.17 0.18
C GLY A 28 -2.83 15.57 0.25
N SER A 29 -2.21 16.00 -0.86
CA SER A 29 -1.50 17.29 -0.97
C SER A 29 -2.38 18.46 -0.54
N LYS A 30 -2.19 18.89 0.70
CA LYS A 30 -2.77 20.13 1.20
C LYS A 30 -1.80 21.25 0.85
N VAL A 31 -2.09 21.97 -0.23
CA VAL A 31 -1.34 23.19 -0.58
C VAL A 31 -1.74 24.26 0.42
N VAL A 32 -0.90 24.45 1.44
CA VAL A 32 -1.07 25.48 2.45
C VAL A 32 -0.32 26.74 2.04
N GLN A 33 -0.81 27.88 2.53
CA GLN A 33 -0.18 29.17 2.32
C GLN A 33 1.25 29.15 2.92
N PRO A 34 2.24 29.83 2.32
CA PRO A 34 3.67 29.74 2.71
C PRO A 34 4.03 30.22 4.12
N SER A 35 3.05 30.61 4.95
CA SER A 35 3.20 31.00 6.35
C SER A 35 2.41 30.11 7.34
N GLN A 36 1.78 29.04 6.86
CA GLN A 36 1.04 28.09 7.71
C GLN A 36 1.78 26.76 7.84
N THR A 37 1.77 26.20 9.05
CA THR A 37 2.30 24.87 9.34
C THR A 37 1.48 23.80 8.61
N LEU A 38 2.12 23.04 7.72
CA LEU A 38 1.52 21.86 7.11
C LEU A 38 1.57 20.69 8.10
N SER A 39 0.42 20.09 8.38
CA SER A 39 0.34 18.82 9.11
C SER A 39 0.09 17.69 8.12
N LEU A 40 1.03 16.77 8.02
CA LEU A 40 0.92 15.54 7.23
C LEU A 40 0.51 14.41 8.18
N THR A 41 -0.46 13.59 7.75
CA THR A 41 -0.90 12.40 8.49
C THR A 41 -0.69 11.18 7.61
N CYS A 42 -0.08 10.11 8.15
CA CYS A 42 0.04 8.83 7.47
C CYS A 42 -0.77 7.77 8.25
N ALA A 43 -1.73 7.13 7.58
CA ALA A 43 -2.50 6.03 8.12
C ALA A 43 -1.85 4.70 7.73
N ILE A 44 -1.72 3.80 8.69
CA ILE A 44 -1.12 2.47 8.50
C ILE A 44 -2.23 1.44 8.59
N SER A 45 -2.32 0.56 7.59
CA SER A 45 -3.29 -0.54 7.53
C SER A 45 -2.57 -1.86 7.34
N GLY A 46 -3.06 -2.92 7.99
CA GLY A 46 -2.51 -4.28 7.88
C GLY A 46 -1.39 -4.62 8.86
N ASP A 47 -0.89 -3.64 9.62
CA ASP A 47 0.10 -3.84 10.69
C ASP A 47 -0.02 -2.73 11.76
N SER A 48 0.68 -2.90 12.88
CA SER A 48 0.71 -1.97 14.01
C SER A 48 2.13 -1.52 14.33
N VAL A 49 2.34 -0.20 14.38
CA VAL A 49 3.62 0.40 14.71
C VAL A 49 3.73 0.55 16.22
N SER A 50 4.67 -0.18 16.83
CA SER A 50 5.07 0.03 18.22
C SER A 50 6.45 0.70 18.27
N SER A 51 6.69 1.51 19.31
CA SER A 51 7.96 2.23 19.52
C SER A 51 9.20 1.33 19.57
N ASN A 52 9.00 0.04 19.85
CA ASN A 52 10.07 -0.93 20.06
C ASN A 52 10.24 -1.89 18.87
N SER A 53 9.28 -1.96 17.95
CA SER A 53 9.26 -2.93 16.85
C SER A 53 9.25 -2.32 15.45
N ALA A 54 9.06 -1.00 15.32
CA ALA A 54 8.93 -0.34 14.03
C ALA A 54 9.66 1.00 13.96
N ALA A 55 10.44 1.18 12.89
CA ALA A 55 11.11 2.44 12.54
C ALA A 55 10.41 3.05 11.31
N TRP A 56 10.13 4.36 11.35
CA TRP A 56 9.47 5.07 10.26
C TRP A 56 10.07 6.48 10.12
N HIS A 57 10.14 6.95 8.88
CA HIS A 57 10.73 8.24 8.55
C HIS A 57 9.92 8.88 7.43
N TRP A 58 9.77 10.21 7.50
CA TRP A 58 9.25 11.00 6.40
C TRP A 58 10.34 11.20 5.36
N ILE A 59 10.01 10.95 4.10
CA ILE A 59 10.86 11.22 2.95
C ILE A 59 10.19 12.33 2.16
N ARG A 60 10.99 13.26 1.63
CA ARG A 60 10.54 14.44 0.88
C ARG A 60 10.95 14.36 -0.58
#